data_AF-A0A1M5NQK6-F1
#
_entry.id   AF-A0A1M5NQK6-F1
#
_cell.length_a   1.000
_cell.length_b   1.000
_cell.length_c   1.000
_cell.angle_alpha   90.00
_cell.angle_beta   90.00
_cell.angle_gamma   90.00
#
_symmetry.space_group_name_H-M   'P 1'
#
loop_
_entity.id
_entity.type
_entity.pdbx_description
1 polymer ?
#
loop_
_entity_poly.entity_id
_entity_poly.type
_entity_poly.pdbx_seq_one_letter_code
_entity_poly.pdbx_strand_id
1 'polypeptide(L)'
;MTTQSEIILARYKRVEREADAFGRLIGVRKLKPSEQTKVAGYTADLSGADEVFTPDGRKVNFPHRIPLLVAAAVCEIDNLPIPFAKSRAELDAIYDRLDEEGLAAASRAVARLQVDAVTDPNDAAKN
;
A
#
# COMPACT_ATOMS: atom_id res chain seq x y z
N MET A 1 10.15 20.73 21.14
CA MET A 1 9.84 20.98 19.71
C MET A 1 10.35 19.79 18.92
N THR A 2 9.46 19.03 18.29
CA THR A 2 9.83 17.96 17.36
C THR A 2 10.30 18.58 16.05
N THR A 3 11.39 18.06 15.50
CA THR A 3 11.97 18.50 14.23
C THR A 3 11.12 18.02 13.04
N GLN A 4 11.19 18.70 11.90
CA GLN A 4 10.52 18.25 10.67
C GLN A 4 10.90 16.81 10.28
N SER A 5 12.15 16.42 10.49
CA SER A 5 12.64 15.07 10.23
C SER A 5 11.94 14.02 11.09
N GLU A 6 11.66 14.32 12.36
CA GLU A 6 10.95 13.40 13.27
C GLU A 6 9.48 13.25 12.89
N ILE A 7 8.83 14.33 12.42
CA ILE A 7 7.45 14.30 11.91
C ILE A 7 7.36 13.43 10.65
N ILE A 8 8.30 13.58 9.72
CA ILE A 8 8.37 12.76 8.50
C ILE A 8 8.57 11.28 8.85
N LEU A 9 9.48 10.97 9.78
CA LEU A 9 9.74 9.59 10.22
C LEU A 9 8.55 8.97 10.95
N ALA A 10 7.82 9.74 11.75
CA ALA A 10 6.61 9.28 12.44
C ALA A 10 5.53 8.83 11.45
N ARG A 11 5.38 9.53 10.31
CA ARG A 11 4.42 9.19 9.25
C ARG A 11 4.61 7.78 8.67
N TYR A 12 5.87 7.33 8.53
CA TYR A 12 6.19 6.00 8.01
C TYR A 12 6.13 4.87 9.05
N LYS A 13 5.99 5.22 10.34
CA LYS A 13 5.84 4.26 11.44
C LYS A 13 4.37 3.90 11.71
N ARG A 14 3.42 4.66 11.16
CA ARG A 14 1.99 4.37 11.30
C ARG A 14 1.65 3.11 10.52
N VAL A 15 0.96 2.20 11.21
CA VAL A 15 0.43 0.96 10.66
C VAL A 15 -1.09 1.02 10.75
N GLU A 16 -1.77 0.93 9.61
CA GLU A 16 -3.21 0.72 9.56
C GLU A 16 -3.50 -0.77 9.48
N ARG A 17 -4.52 -1.22 10.19
CA ARG A 17 -4.92 -2.63 10.23
C ARG A 17 -6.33 -2.78 9.72
N GLU A 18 -6.60 -3.85 8.99
CA GLU A 18 -7.92 -4.23 8.50
C GLU A 18 -8.07 -5.74 8.59
N ALA A 19 -9.22 -6.20 9.08
CA ALA A 19 -9.56 -7.61 9.05
C ALA A 19 -10.12 -7.98 7.66
N ASP A 20 -9.72 -9.14 7.14
CA ASP A 20 -10.35 -9.73 5.96
C ASP A 20 -11.57 -10.59 6.32
N ALA A 21 -12.21 -11.18 5.30
CA ALA A 21 -13.39 -12.03 5.49
C ALA A 21 -13.12 -13.31 6.31
N PHE A 22 -11.87 -13.76 6.39
CA PHE A 22 -11.45 -14.94 7.14
C PHE A 22 -11.00 -14.61 8.57
N GLY A 23 -10.99 -13.33 8.94
CA GLY A 23 -10.58 -12.85 10.25
C GLY A 23 -9.07 -12.64 10.41
N ARG A 24 -8.27 -12.75 9.33
CA ARG A 24 -6.84 -12.40 9.38
C ARG A 24 -6.70 -10.89 9.49
N LEU A 25 -5.81 -10.43 10.37
CA LEU A 25 -5.55 -9.00 10.56
C LEU A 25 -4.38 -8.56 9.70
N ILE A 26 -4.65 -7.80 8.64
CA ILE A 26 -3.65 -7.32 7.69
C ILE A 26 -3.19 -5.93 8.11
N GLY A 27 -1.91 -5.80 8.45
CA GLY A 27 -1.29 -4.52 8.79
C GLY A 27 -0.47 -3.96 7.64
N VAL A 28 -0.77 -2.73 7.24
CA VAL A 28 -0.09 -2.00 6.16
C VAL A 28 0.54 -0.72 6.67
N ARG A 29 1.64 -0.32 6.04
CA ARG A 29 2.30 0.96 6.33
C ARG A 29 2.52 1.76 5.05
N LYS A 30 2.76 3.05 5.22
CA LYS A 30 3.16 3.88 4.08
C LYS A 30 4.55 3.45 3.58
N LEU A 31 4.66 3.21 2.28
CA LEU A 31 5.93 2.98 1.61
C LEU A 31 6.76 4.26 1.57
N LYS A 32 8.05 4.14 1.90
CA LYS A 32 9.02 5.22 1.71
C LYS A 32 9.23 5.48 0.21
N PRO A 33 9.64 6.69 -0.21
CA PRO A 33 9.92 6.98 -1.61
C PRO A 33 10.90 5.99 -2.25
N SER A 34 11.97 5.62 -1.53
CA SER A 34 12.94 4.63 -2.02
C SER A 34 12.36 3.21 -2.15
N GLU A 35 11.39 2.84 -1.31
CA GLU A 35 10.68 1.56 -1.41
C GLU A 35 9.72 1.58 -2.61
N GLN A 36 9.02 2.69 -2.84
CA GLN A 36 8.17 2.87 -4.02
C GLN A 36 8.97 2.72 -5.31
N THR A 37 10.16 3.33 -5.39
CA THR A 37 11.07 3.17 -6.53
C THR A 37 11.52 1.73 -6.72
N LYS A 38 11.83 1.00 -5.63
CA LYS A 38 12.20 -0.42 -5.70
C LYS A 38 11.05 -1.28 -6.24
N VAL A 39 9.84 -1.09 -5.71
CA VAL A 39 8.65 -1.82 -6.19
C VAL A 39 8.41 -1.53 -7.66
N ALA A 40 8.50 -0.27 -8.09
CA ALA A 40 8.39 0.10 -9.50
C ALA A 40 9.43 -0.62 -10.38
N GLY A 41 10.65 -0.84 -9.86
CA GLY A 41 11.67 -1.65 -10.54
C GLY A 41 11.31 -3.14 -10.60
N TYR A 42 10.71 -3.71 -9.54
CA TYR A 42 10.26 -5.11 -9.54
C TYR A 42 9.07 -5.36 -10.45
N THR A 43 8.26 -4.33 -10.73
CA THR A 43 7.04 -4.43 -11.54
C THR A 43 7.15 -3.71 -12.89
N ALA A 44 8.36 -3.49 -13.38
CA ALA A 44 8.59 -2.75 -14.63
C ALA A 44 8.09 -3.51 -15.87
N ASP A 45 7.98 -4.84 -15.76
CA ASP A 45 7.43 -5.75 -16.76
C ASP A 45 5.90 -5.67 -16.88
N LEU A 46 5.22 -5.24 -15.82
CA LEU A 46 3.77 -5.10 -15.80
C LEU A 46 3.37 -3.78 -16.46
N SER A 47 2.99 -3.87 -17.73
CA SER A 47 2.43 -2.75 -18.50
C SER A 47 0.94 -2.97 -18.73
N GLY A 48 0.18 -1.87 -18.74
CA GLY A 48 -1.27 -1.91 -18.94
C GLY A 48 -2.09 -1.50 -17.71
N ALA A 49 -3.39 -1.46 -17.92
CA ALA A 49 -4.39 -1.17 -16.91
C ALA A 49 -5.69 -1.86 -17.30
N ASP A 50 -6.43 -2.33 -16.30
CA ASP A 50 -7.80 -2.81 -16.48
C ASP A 50 -8.77 -1.64 -16.37
N GLU A 51 -9.84 -1.69 -17.16
CA GLU A 51 -10.89 -0.69 -17.12
C GLU A 51 -12.00 -1.18 -16.21
N VAL A 52 -12.20 -0.50 -15.08
CA VAL A 52 -13.22 -0.86 -14.10
C VAL A 52 -14.26 0.24 -14.02
N PHE A 53 -15.54 -0.15 -14.06
CA PHE A 53 -16.63 0.77 -13.78
C PHE A 53 -16.88 0.83 -12.29
N THR A 54 -16.82 2.04 -11.76
CA THR A 54 -17.21 2.34 -10.38
C THR A 54 -18.74 2.28 -10.22
N PRO A 55 -19.26 2.14 -8.98
CA PRO A 55 -20.70 2.10 -8.74
C PRO A 55 -21.47 3.34 -9.23
N ASP A 56 -20.80 4.48 -9.34
CA ASP A 56 -21.32 5.74 -9.91
C ASP A 56 -21.20 5.81 -11.44
N GLY A 57 -20.84 4.70 -12.10
CA GLY A 57 -20.76 4.57 -13.55
C GLY A 57 -19.51 5.22 -14.17
N ARG A 58 -18.58 5.73 -13.36
CA ARG A 58 -17.32 6.29 -13.87
C ARG A 58 -16.35 5.18 -14.24
N LYS A 59 -15.69 5.37 -15.37
CA LYS A 59 -14.63 4.49 -15.83
C LYS A 59 -13.31 4.87 -15.17
N VAL A 60 -12.69 3.93 -14.48
CA VAL A 60 -11.39 4.11 -13.82
C VAL A 60 -10.42 3.09 -14.39
N ASN A 61 -9.24 3.56 -14.78
CA ASN A 61 -8.15 2.70 -15.22
C ASN A 61 -7.38 2.24 -13.98
N PHE A 62 -7.27 0.93 -13.80
CA PHE A 62 -6.59 0.29 -12.69
C PHE A 62 -5.28 -0.33 -13.19
N PRO A 63 -4.12 0.32 -12.98
CA PRO A 63 -2.85 -0.21 -13.47
C PRO A 63 -2.55 -1.58 -12.88
N HIS A 64 -2.08 -2.51 -13.71
CA HIS A 64 -1.80 -3.90 -13.30
C HIS A 64 -0.76 -4.03 -12.18
N ARG A 65 0.06 -3.00 -11.96
CA ARG A 65 1.04 -2.94 -10.87
C ARG A 65 0.45 -2.57 -9.49
N ILE A 66 -0.77 -2.03 -9.42
CA ILE A 66 -1.37 -1.56 -8.16
C ILE A 66 -1.49 -2.68 -7.11
N PRO A 67 -1.97 -3.89 -7.45
CA PRO A 67 -2.06 -5.00 -6.49
C PRO A 67 -0.71 -5.30 -5.81
N LEU A 68 0.39 -5.28 -6.56
CA LEU A 68 1.74 -5.51 -6.01
C LEU A 68 2.27 -4.32 -5.20
N LEU A 69 1.86 -3.09 -5.53
CA LEU A 69 2.15 -1.93 -4.68
C LEU A 69 1.43 -2.04 -3.33
N VAL A 70 0.20 -2.54 -3.31
CA VAL A 70 -0.54 -2.82 -2.08
C VAL A 70 0.13 -3.94 -1.29
N ALA A 71 0.48 -5.04 -1.93
CA ALA A 71 1.20 -6.14 -1.28
C ALA A 71 2.53 -5.69 -0.66
N ALA A 72 3.29 -4.84 -1.36
CA ALA A 72 4.54 -4.29 -0.83
C ALA A 72 4.36 -3.44 0.43
N ALA A 73 3.18 -2.81 0.60
CA ALA A 73 2.85 -2.00 1.77
C ALA A 73 2.50 -2.84 3.02
N VAL A 74 2.21 -4.13 2.85
CA VAL A 74 1.93 -5.05 3.97
C VAL A 74 3.20 -5.25 4.79
N CYS A 75 3.08 -5.06 6.10
CA CYS A 75 4.18 -5.17 7.05
C CYS A 75 3.91 -6.14 8.20
N GLU A 76 2.68 -6.65 8.31
CA GLU A 76 2.31 -7.72 9.24
C GLU A 76 1.01 -8.41 8.82
N ILE A 77 0.87 -9.69 9.18
CA ILE A 77 -0.38 -10.47 9.10
C ILE A 77 -0.52 -11.20 10.43
N ASP A 78 -1.67 -11.06 11.10
CA ASP A 78 -1.94 -11.67 12.42
C ASP A 78 -0.88 -11.30 13.47
N ASN A 79 -0.41 -10.06 13.45
CA ASN A 79 0.69 -9.53 14.27
C ASN A 79 2.06 -10.19 14.00
N LEU A 80 2.19 -11.05 12.99
CA LEU A 80 3.46 -11.57 12.54
C LEU A 80 4.10 -10.57 11.55
N PRO A 81 5.30 -10.06 11.84
CA PRO A 81 5.94 -9.06 10.98
C PRO A 81 6.34 -9.67 9.63
N ILE A 82 6.08 -8.91 8.57
CA ILE A 82 6.48 -9.23 7.20
C ILE A 82 7.54 -8.20 6.77
N PRO A 83 8.77 -8.65 6.45
CA PRO A 83 9.80 -7.74 5.98
C PRO A 83 9.45 -7.20 4.60
N PHE A 84 9.93 -5.99 4.30
CA PHE A 84 9.83 -5.45 2.95
C PHE A 84 10.57 -6.35 1.96
N ALA A 85 9.89 -6.70 0.85
CA ALA A 85 10.43 -7.57 -0.18
C ALA A 85 11.71 -7.00 -0.80
N LYS A 86 12.74 -7.85 -0.93
CA LYS A 86 14.05 -7.50 -1.51
C LYS A 86 14.17 -7.93 -2.97
N SER A 87 13.20 -8.70 -3.47
CA SER A 87 13.15 -9.21 -4.83
C SER A 87 11.71 -9.29 -5.32
N ARG A 88 11.53 -9.46 -6.64
CA ARG A 88 10.22 -9.67 -7.24
C ARG A 88 9.57 -10.96 -6.73
N ALA A 89 10.33 -12.06 -6.62
CA ALA A 89 9.82 -13.32 -6.11
C ALA A 89 9.32 -13.24 -4.66
N GLU A 90 10.00 -12.48 -3.79
CA GLU A 90 9.51 -12.22 -2.42
C GLU A 90 8.21 -11.40 -2.43
N LEU A 91 8.09 -10.44 -3.35
CA LEU A 91 6.89 -9.64 -3.48
C LEU A 91 5.70 -10.47 -3.96
N ASP A 92 5.92 -11.33 -4.96
CA ASP A 92 4.90 -12.27 -5.45
C ASP A 92 4.48 -13.25 -4.34
N ALA A 93 5.42 -13.75 -3.53
CA ALA A 93 5.09 -14.62 -2.40
C ALA A 93 4.23 -13.93 -1.33
N ILE A 94 4.42 -12.63 -1.09
CA ILE A 94 3.55 -11.83 -0.22
C ILE A 94 2.16 -11.69 -0.87
N TYR A 95 2.14 -11.38 -2.17
CA TYR A 95 0.90 -11.23 -2.93
C TYR A 95 0.06 -12.52 -2.90
N ASP A 96 0.66 -13.66 -3.21
CA ASP A 96 -0.01 -14.96 -3.20
C ASP A 96 -0.51 -15.34 -1.81
N ARG A 97 0.22 -14.97 -0.75
CA ARG A 97 -0.17 -15.23 0.64
C ARG A 97 -1.40 -14.42 1.06
N LEU A 98 -1.61 -13.24 0.49
CA LEU A 98 -2.75 -12.38 0.82
C LEU A 98 -4.05 -12.92 0.26
N ASP A 99 -4.02 -13.68 -0.83
CA ASP A 99 -5.20 -14.01 -1.64
C ASP A 99 -6.07 -12.76 -1.99
N GLU A 100 -7.24 -12.98 -2.59
CA GLU A 100 -8.13 -11.90 -3.01
C GLU A 100 -8.70 -11.11 -1.81
N GLU A 101 -9.06 -11.81 -0.73
CA GLU A 101 -9.69 -11.20 0.45
C GLU A 101 -8.68 -10.40 1.26
N GLY A 102 -7.48 -10.94 1.48
CA GLY A 102 -6.43 -10.22 2.17
C GLY A 102 -5.90 -9.04 1.36
N LEU A 103 -5.85 -9.14 0.02
CA LEU A 103 -5.51 -8.01 -0.84
C LEU A 103 -6.58 -6.91 -0.79
N ALA A 104 -7.86 -7.27 -0.75
CA ALA A 104 -8.95 -6.32 -0.60
C ALA A 104 -8.88 -5.60 0.75
N ALA A 105 -8.61 -6.32 1.84
CA ALA A 105 -8.39 -5.74 3.17
C ALA A 105 -7.18 -4.80 3.19
N ALA A 106 -6.05 -5.22 2.63
CA ALA A 106 -4.85 -4.40 2.51
C ALA A 106 -5.13 -3.11 1.71
N SER A 107 -5.89 -3.21 0.61
CA SER A 107 -6.25 -2.07 -0.23
C SER A 107 -7.09 -1.03 0.52
N ARG A 108 -8.08 -1.47 1.32
CA ARG A 108 -8.87 -0.57 2.19
C ARG A 108 -7.99 0.14 3.23
N ALA A 109 -7.08 -0.59 3.86
CA ALA A 109 -6.16 -0.02 4.84
C ALA A 109 -5.19 1.00 4.20
N VAL A 110 -4.68 0.71 3.01
CA VAL A 110 -3.84 1.64 2.24
C VAL A 110 -4.61 2.90 1.85
N ALA A 111 -5.88 2.78 1.44
CA ALA A 111 -6.71 3.93 1.13
C ALA A 111 -6.86 4.88 2.33
N ARG A 112 -7.06 4.35 3.55
CA ARG A 112 -7.11 5.16 4.78
C ARG A 112 -5.81 5.91 5.05
N LEU A 113 -4.65 5.25 4.84
CA LEU A 113 -3.35 5.91 4.94
C LEU A 113 -3.17 7.07 3.95
N GLN A 114 -3.82 7.01 2.79
CA GLN A 114 -3.74 8.07 1.78
C GLN A 114 -4.70 9.23 2.06
N VAL A 115 -5.90 8.97 2.57
CA VAL A 115 -6.85 10.03 2.96
C VAL A 115 -6.22 10.95 4.00
N ASP A 116 -5.62 10.38 5.04
CA ASP A 116 -4.92 11.15 6.08
C ASP A 116 -3.66 11.87 5.57
N ALA A 117 -3.12 11.44 4.42
CA ALA A 117 -2.00 12.12 3.80
C ALA A 117 -2.40 13.43 3.09
N VAL A 118 -3.64 13.51 2.60
CA VAL A 118 -4.18 14.69 1.88
C VAL A 118 -4.70 15.76 2.86
N THR A 119 -5.09 15.37 4.07
CA THR A 119 -5.60 16.30 5.10
C THR A 119 -4.51 17.05 5.87
N ASP A 120 -3.23 16.82 5.57
CA ASP A 120 -2.12 17.56 6.19
C ASP A 120 -1.92 18.91 5.44
N PRO A 121 -2.31 20.06 6.03
CA PRO A 121 -2.34 21.35 5.34
C PRO A 121 -0.96 21.85 4.87
N ASN A 122 0.13 21.19 5.24
CA ASN A 122 1.48 21.50 4.77
C ASN A 122 1.85 20.90 3.40
N ASP A 123 1.09 19.91 2.87
CA ASP A 123 1.34 19.33 1.53
C ASP A 123 0.59 20.09 0.42
N ALA A 124 -0.50 20.82 0.74
CA ALA A 124 -1.25 21.62 -0.24
C ALA A 124 -0.51 22.89 -0.72
N ALA A 125 0.58 23.28 -0.06
CA ALA A 125 1.33 24.51 -0.33
C ALA A 125 2.58 24.31 -1.22
N LYS A 126 2.74 23.15 -1.86
CA LYS A 126 3.94 22.81 -2.64
C LYS A 126 3.71 22.41 -4.11
N ASN A 127 2.51 22.59 -4.65
CA ASN A 127 2.26 22.51 -6.09
C ASN A 127 2.00 23.89 -6.66
#